data_AF-A0A8T4QZ50-F1
#
_entry.id   AF-A0A8T4QZ50-F1
#
_cell.length_a   1.000
_cell.length_b   1.000
_cell.length_c   1.000
_cell.angle_alpha   90.00
_cell.angle_beta   90.00
_cell.angle_gamma   90.00
#
_symmetry.space_group_name_H-M   'P 1'
#
loop_
_entity.id
_entity.type
_entity.pdbx_description
1 polymer ?
#
loop_
_entity_poly.entity_id
_entity_poly.type
_entity_poly.pdbx_seq_one_letter_code
_entity_poly.pdbx_strand_id
1 'polypeptide(L)' 'MTITTIEVSEDIAPAIEQIVHDFGFSGREEFFEEAIRDKVLELQKKSFITGSNKIADKLRKKSITEENILKDFGKRKY' A
#
# COMPACT_ATOMS: atom_id res chain seq x y z
N MET A 1 4.93 5.94 21.53
CA MET A 1 5.45 4.65 21.02
C MET A 1 4.44 3.58 21.41
N THR A 2 3.95 2.79 20.46
CA THR A 2 3.04 1.67 20.72
C THR A 2 3.85 0.38 20.67
N ILE A 3 3.69 -0.48 21.68
CA ILE A 3 4.39 -1.77 21.73
C ILE A 3 3.43 -2.84 21.19
N THR A 4 3.94 -3.73 20.36
CA THR A 4 3.20 -4.85 19.81
C THR A 4 4.07 -6.09 19.88
N THR A 5 3.55 -7.16 20.47
CA THR A 5 4.20 -8.48 20.50
C THR A 5 3.77 -9.26 19.28
N ILE A 6 4.73 -9.81 18.54
CA ILE A 6 4.49 -10.62 17.35
C ILE A 6 5.14 -11.98 17.57
N GLU A 7 4.35 -13.04 17.41
CA GLU A 7 4.86 -14.40 17.35
C GLU A 7 5.13 -14.77 15.90
N VAL A 8 6.35 -15.22 15.63
CA VAL A 8 6.77 -15.71 14.31
C VAL A 8 6.96 -17.21 14.38
N SER A 9 6.67 -17.88 13.28
CA SER A 9 6.84 -19.32 13.18
C SER A 9 8.33 -19.72 13.29
N GLU A 10 8.60 -20.87 13.91
CA GLU A 10 9.97 -21.34 14.18
C GLU A 10 10.78 -21.59 12.89
N ASP A 11 10.11 -21.87 11.77
CA ASP A 11 10.72 -22.08 10.46
C ASP A 11 11.29 -20.79 9.84
N ILE A 12 10.70 -19.63 10.15
CA ILE A 12 11.14 -18.34 9.60
C ILE A 12 12.08 -17.58 10.51
N ALA A 13 12.13 -17.90 11.81
CA ALA A 13 12.99 -17.22 12.78
C ALA A 13 14.48 -17.25 12.36
N PRO A 14 15.07 -18.37 11.90
CA PRO A 14 16.46 -18.40 11.44
C PRO A 14 16.70 -17.50 10.21
N ALA A 15 15.73 -17.44 9.30
CA ALA A 15 15.82 -16.59 8.11
C ALA A 15 15.78 -15.10 8.49
N ILE A 16 14.97 -14.72 9.48
CA ILE A 16 14.93 -13.35 10.00
C ILE A 16 16.29 -12.98 10.59
N GLU A 17 16.91 -13.86 11.39
CA GLU A 17 18.23 -13.58 11.97
C GLU A 17 19.29 -13.39 10.89
N GLN A 18 19.28 -14.24 9.88
CA GLN A 18 20.20 -14.14 8.77
C GLN A 18 20.01 -12.83 8.02
N ILE A 19 18.77 -12.42 7.73
CA ILE A 19 18.48 -11.15 7.05
C ILE A 19 18.94 -9.95 7.89
N VAL A 20 18.62 -9.94 9.18
CA VAL A 20 19.03 -8.86 10.09
C VAL A 20 20.56 -8.68 10.05
N HIS A 21 21.29 -9.79 10.10
CA HIS A 21 22.76 -9.77 10.02
C HIS A 21 23.28 -9.36 8.64
N ASP A 22 22.84 -10.05 7.58
CA ASP A 22 23.41 -9.92 6.23
C ASP A 22 23.14 -8.54 5.61
N PHE A 23 22.04 -7.89 6.00
CA PHE A 23 21.66 -6.57 5.52
C PHE A 23 21.99 -5.44 6.50
N GLY A 24 22.65 -5.75 7.62
CA GLY A 24 23.19 -4.75 8.54
C GLY A 24 22.13 -3.98 9.34
N PHE A 25 20.99 -4.62 9.64
CA PHE A 25 20.00 -4.04 10.53
C PHE A 25 20.53 -3.99 11.97
N SER A 26 20.15 -2.94 12.70
CA SER A 26 20.50 -2.74 14.11
C SER A 26 19.86 -3.78 15.04
N GLY A 27 18.81 -4.44 14.55
CA GLY A 27 18.13 -5.55 15.23
C GLY A 27 16.83 -5.94 14.55
N ARG A 28 16.15 -6.95 15.12
CA ARG A 28 14.85 -7.43 14.62
C ARG A 28 13.79 -6.33 14.59
N GLU A 29 13.82 -5.42 15.55
CA GLU A 29 12.82 -4.35 15.69
C GLU A 29 12.84 -3.41 14.47
N GLU A 30 14.03 -2.99 14.05
CA GLU A 30 14.21 -2.14 12.86
C GLU A 30 13.72 -2.88 11.59
N PHE A 31 14.14 -4.14 11.44
CA PHE A 31 13.68 -4.97 10.32
C PHE A 31 12.16 -5.12 10.28
N PHE A 32 11.51 -5.40 11.41
CA PHE A 32 10.05 -5.52 11.46
C PHE A 32 9.35 -4.18 11.20
N GLU A 33 9.87 -3.07 11.73
CA GLU A 33 9.29 -1.75 11.45
C GLU A 33 9.31 -1.44 9.96
N GLU A 34 10.45 -1.63 9.30
CA GLU A 34 10.59 -1.40 7.87
C GLU A 34 9.71 -2.35 7.05
N ALA A 35 9.74 -3.65 7.35
CA ALA A 35 8.93 -4.64 6.65
C ALA A 35 7.43 -4.35 6.77
N ILE A 36 6.95 -3.94 7.95
CA ILE A 36 5.55 -3.56 8.17
C ILE A 36 5.23 -2.28 7.40
N ARG A 37 6.09 -1.26 7.47
CA ARG A 37 5.91 0.01 6.76
C ARG A 37 5.77 -0.21 5.25
N ASP A 38 6.67 -0.99 4.68
CA ASP A 38 6.66 -1.33 3.25
C ASP A 38 5.38 -2.07 2.88
N LYS A 39 4.96 -3.05 3.71
CA LYS A 39 3.74 -3.79 3.44
C LYS A 39 2.49 -2.91 3.52
N VAL A 40 2.44 -1.97 4.47
CA VAL A 40 1.35 -1.00 4.58
C VAL A 40 1.27 -0.14 3.32
N LEU A 41 2.40 0.38 2.83
CA LEU A 41 2.44 1.19 1.60
C LEU A 41 2.01 0.41 0.37
N GLU A 42 2.44 -0.85 0.23
CA GLU A 42 2.03 -1.74 -0.85
C GLU A 42 0.50 -1.93 -0.85
N LEU A 43 -0.08 -2.20 0.31
CA LEU A 43 -1.52 -2.42 0.46
C LEU A 43 -2.33 -1.14 0.22
N GLN A 44 -1.84 0.02 0.66
CA GLN A 44 -2.45 1.32 0.36
C GLN A 44 -2.46 1.61 -1.15
N LYS A 45 -1.33 1.38 -1.83
CA LYS A 45 -1.23 1.51 -3.28
C LYS A 45 -2.23 0.59 -4.00
N LYS A 46 -2.32 -0.68 -3.56
CA LYS A 46 -3.28 -1.65 -4.11
C LYS A 46 -4.72 -1.20 -3.91
N SER A 47 -5.04 -0.66 -2.73
CA SER A 47 -6.37 -0.11 -2.42
C SER A 47 -6.72 1.06 -3.34
N PHE A 48 -5.79 2.02 -3.51
CA PHE A 48 -5.96 3.15 -4.42
C PHE A 48 -6.22 2.71 -5.86
N ILE A 49 -5.37 1.81 -6.40
CA ILE A 49 -5.53 1.30 -7.77
C ILE A 49 -6.87 0.58 -7.94
N THR A 50 -7.27 -0.23 -6.94
CA THR A 50 -8.55 -0.93 -6.97
C THR A 50 -9.72 0.05 -6.98
N GLY A 51 -9.65 1.11 -6.17
CA GLY A 51 -10.62 2.20 -6.16
C GLY A 51 -10.71 2.91 -7.51
N SER A 52 -9.57 3.31 -8.06
CA SER A 52 -9.48 3.98 -9.37
C SER A 52 -10.02 3.11 -10.50
N ASN A 53 -9.71 1.81 -10.51
CA ASN A 53 -10.24 0.87 -11.50
C ASN A 53 -11.76 0.73 -11.41
N LYS A 54 -12.32 0.65 -10.19
CA LYS A 54 -13.77 0.64 -9.98
C LYS A 54 -14.44 1.91 -10.48
N ILE A 55 -13.80 3.07 -10.30
CA ILE A 55 -14.30 4.36 -10.83
C ILE A 55 -14.24 4.33 -12.36
N ALA A 56 -13.10 3.97 -12.94
CA ALA A 56 -12.92 3.88 -14.39
C ALA A 56 -13.94 2.93 -15.04
N ASP A 57 -14.21 1.77 -14.44
CA ASP A 57 -15.23 0.84 -14.91
C ASP A 57 -16.63 1.44 -14.90
N LYS A 58 -16.98 2.17 -13.83
CA LYS A 58 -18.28 2.86 -13.76
C LYS A 58 -18.39 3.98 -14.79
N LEU A 59 -17.31 4.73 -15.06
CA LEU A 59 -17.28 5.76 -16.10
C LEU A 59 -17.43 5.14 -17.49
N ARG A 60 -16.69 4.06 -17.77
CA ARG A 60 -16.80 3.28 -19.02
C ARG A 60 -18.20 2.75 -19.25
N LYS A 61 -18.82 2.14 -18.23
CA LYS A 61 -20.22 1.65 -18.30
C LYS A 61 -21.23 2.76 -18.60
N LYS A 62 -20.92 4.00 -18.23
CA LYS A 62 -21.76 5.18 -18.50
C LYS A 62 -21.34 5.93 -19.77
N SER A 63 -20.39 5.42 -20.54
CA SER A 63 -19.80 6.09 -21.72
C SER A 63 -19.31 7.51 -21.41
N ILE A 64 -18.87 7.76 -20.17
CA ILE A 64 -18.35 9.06 -19.76
C ILE A 64 -16.89 9.13 -20.19
N THR A 65 -16.59 10.06 -21.09
CA THR A 65 -15.24 10.37 -21.55
C THR A 65 -14.59 11.43 -20.66
N GLU A 66 -13.27 11.54 -20.74
CA GLU A 66 -12.51 12.63 -20.12
C GLU A 66 -13.03 14.01 -20.57
N GLU A 67 -13.37 14.15 -21.85
CA GLU A 67 -13.94 15.39 -22.38
C GLU A 67 -15.29 15.75 -21.73
N ASN A 68 -16.15 14.75 -21.46
CA ASN A 68 -17.41 14.96 -20.73
C ASN A 68 -17.15 15.44 -19.29
N ILE A 69 -16.14 14.86 -18.63
CA ILE A 69 -15.74 15.24 -17.27
C ILE A 69 -15.21 16.68 -17.25
N LEU A 70 -14.29 17.03 -18.14
CA LEU A 70 -13.70 18.37 -18.23
C LEU A 70 -14.75 19.44 -18.58
N LYS A 71 -15.71 19.13 -19.47
CA LYS A 71 -16.85 20.00 -19.77
C LYS A 71 -17.71 20.27 -18.52
N ASP A 72 -17.94 19.26 -17.69
CA ASP A 72 -18.71 19.42 -16.45
C ASP A 72 -17.96 20.23 -15.39
N PHE A 73 -16.64 20.04 -15.25
CA PHE A 73 -15.82 20.83 -14.34
C PHE A 73 -15.76 22.31 -14.74
N GLY A 74 -15.61 22.62 -16.03
CA GLY A 74 -15.59 24.01 -16.52
C GLY A 74 -16.94 24.73 -16.42
N LYS A 75 -18.06 23.99 -16.35
CA LYS A 75 -19.41 24.55 -16.15
C LYS A 75 -19.71 24.86 -14.68
N ARG A 76 -19.06 24.17 -13.74
CA ARG A 76 -19.12 24.52 -12.31
C ARG A 76 -18.15 25.67 -12.06
N LYS A 77 -18.55 26.89 -12.46
CA LYS A 77 -17.93 28.11 -11.93
C LYS A 77 -18.19 28.13 -10.42
N TYR A 78 -17.14 27.88 -9.64
CA TYR A 78 -17.05 28.40 -8.27
C TYR A 78 -16.76 29.90 -8.34
#